data_AF-A0A2D6TKW7-F1
#
_entry.id   AF-A0A2D6TKW7-F1
#
_cell.length_a   1.000
_cell.length_b   1.000
_cell.length_c   1.000
_cell.angle_alpha   90.00
_cell.angle_beta   90.00
_cell.angle_gamma   90.00
#
_symmetry.space_group_name_H-M   'P 1'
#
loop_
_entity.id
_entity.type
_entity.pdbx_description
1 polymer ?
#
loop_
_entity_poly.entity_id
_entity_poly.type
_entity_poly.pdbx_seq_one_letter_code
_entity_poly.pdbx_strand_id
1 'polypeptide(L)'
;MNSIDLLKKKILYRSEYRGIKETELLLNNFIKKYINDFGIAELKQLNDLLNFDDDSLFKWYLNKKVEVKIPNNKVSKLLKNFKI
;
A
#
# COMPACT_ATOMS: atom_id res chain seq x y z
N MET A 1 11.40 -7.88 -20.26
CA MET A 1 10.76 -7.13 -19.16
C MET A 1 10.41 -8.14 -18.06
N ASN A 2 11.04 -8.07 -16.88
CA ASN A 2 10.79 -9.06 -15.81
C ASN A 2 9.40 -8.83 -15.19
N SER A 3 8.66 -9.91 -14.90
CA SER A 3 7.30 -9.83 -14.32
C SER A 3 7.25 -9.06 -12.99
N ILE A 4 8.35 -9.06 -12.23
CA ILE A 4 8.50 -8.28 -11.00
C ILE A 4 8.59 -6.78 -11.28
N ASP A 5 9.35 -6.36 -12.31
CA ASP A 5 9.48 -4.95 -12.69
C ASP A 5 8.14 -4.38 -13.16
N LEU A 6 7.38 -5.17 -13.93
CA LEU A 6 6.01 -4.82 -14.34
C LEU A 6 5.08 -4.65 -13.14
N LEU A 7 5.16 -5.54 -12.15
CA LEU A 7 4.38 -5.43 -10.92
C LEU A 7 4.75 -4.19 -10.12
N LYS A 8 6.05 -3.89 -9.99
CA LYS A 8 6.53 -2.68 -9.29
C LYS A 8 6.02 -1.39 -9.96
N LYS A 9 6.11 -1.30 -11.28
CA LYS A 9 5.58 -0.17 -12.05
C LYS A 9 4.08 -0.01 -11.88
N LYS A 10 3.33 -1.12 -11.91
CA LYS A 10 1.89 -1.11 -11.66
C LYS A 10 1.55 -0.60 -10.27
N ILE A 11 2.28 -1.03 -9.24
CA ILE A 11 2.08 -0.59 -7.84
C ILE A 11 2.36 0.92 -7.71
N LEU A 12 3.48 1.40 -8.25
CA LEU A 12 3.84 2.82 -8.22
C LEU A 12 2.76 3.67 -8.90
N TYR A 13 2.39 3.32 -10.12
CA TYR A 13 1.35 4.02 -10.86
C TYR A 13 0.05 4.08 -10.05
N ARG A 14 -0.45 2.95 -9.54
CA ARG A 14 -1.68 2.92 -8.74
C ARG A 14 -1.61 3.72 -7.44
N SER A 15 -0.41 3.93 -6.89
CA SER A 15 -0.23 4.70 -5.67
C SER A 15 -0.20 6.22 -5.91
N GLU A 16 0.19 6.66 -7.10
CA GLU A 16 0.30 8.08 -7.47
C GLU A 16 -0.99 8.68 -8.00
N TYR A 17 -1.98 7.87 -8.36
CA TYR A 17 -3.28 8.33 -8.87
C TYR A 17 -4.41 7.98 -7.91
N ARG A 18 -4.29 8.38 -6.64
CA ARG A 18 -5.31 8.14 -5.61
C ARG A 18 -6.18 9.38 -5.38
N GLY A 19 -7.41 9.16 -4.90
CA GLY A 19 -8.43 10.21 -4.84
C GLY A 19 -8.22 11.21 -3.70
N ILE A 20 -7.47 10.82 -2.67
CA ILE A 20 -7.26 11.60 -1.44
C ILE A 20 -5.77 11.88 -1.25
N LYS A 21 -5.40 13.16 -1.22
CA LYS A 21 -3.99 13.62 -1.11
C LYS A 21 -3.25 13.05 0.10
N GLU A 22 -3.90 12.94 1.26
CA GLU A 22 -3.27 12.40 2.46
C GLU A 22 -2.92 10.91 2.31
N THR A 23 -3.86 10.11 1.81
CA THR A 23 -3.66 8.68 1.57
C THR A 23 -2.65 8.44 0.44
N GLU A 24 -2.69 9.27 -0.61
CA GLU A 24 -1.70 9.28 -1.68
C GLU A 24 -0.29 9.53 -1.14
N LEU A 25 -0.08 10.61 -0.38
CA LEU A 25 1.23 10.94 0.19
C LEU A 25 1.76 9.82 1.10
N LEU A 26 0.90 9.28 1.96
CA LEU A 26 1.23 8.15 2.84
C LEU A 26 1.68 6.92 2.05
N LEU A 27 0.86 6.49 1.09
CA LEU A 27 1.13 5.28 0.32
C LEU A 27 2.31 5.45 -0.62
N ASN A 28 2.44 6.61 -1.27
CA ASN A 28 3.55 6.88 -2.18
C ASN A 28 4.90 6.84 -1.43
N ASN A 29 4.99 7.51 -0.26
CA ASN A 29 6.19 7.48 0.57
C ASN A 29 6.50 6.08 1.10
N PHE A 30 5.49 5.34 1.56
CA PHE A 30 5.64 3.96 2.01
C PHE A 30 6.16 3.07 0.86
N ILE A 31 5.52 3.12 -0.30
CA ILE A 31 5.86 2.29 -1.45
C ILE A 31 7.26 2.61 -1.94
N LYS A 32 7.61 3.88 -2.16
CA LYS A 32 8.95 4.29 -2.58
C LYS A 32 10.04 3.79 -1.62
N LYS A 33 9.75 3.74 -0.31
CA LYS A 33 10.68 3.22 0.70
C LYS A 33 10.88 1.70 0.63
N TYR A 34 9.81 0.93 0.43
CA TYR A 34 9.86 -0.54 0.58
C TYR A 34 9.82 -1.35 -0.72
N ILE A 35 9.42 -0.76 -1.85
CA ILE A 35 9.21 -1.49 -3.12
C ILE A 35 10.47 -2.17 -3.66
N ASN A 36 11.65 -1.66 -3.32
CA ASN A 36 12.93 -2.25 -3.73
C ASN A 36 13.39 -3.38 -2.82
N ASP A 37 12.98 -3.37 -1.56
CA ASP A 37 13.29 -4.38 -0.54
C ASP A 37 12.31 -5.57 -0.59
N PHE A 38 11.10 -5.35 -1.12
CA PHE A 38 10.06 -6.36 -1.19
C PHE A 38 10.31 -7.44 -2.25
N GLY A 39 10.19 -8.70 -1.81
CA GLY A 39 10.10 -9.87 -2.68
C GLY A 39 8.72 -9.99 -3.35
N ILE A 40 8.55 -11.01 -4.20
CA ILE A 40 7.33 -11.15 -5.00
C ILE A 40 6.07 -11.37 -4.14
N ALA A 41 6.19 -12.00 -2.97
CA ALA A 41 5.09 -12.21 -2.04
C ALA A 41 4.64 -10.88 -1.41
N GLU A 42 5.59 -10.07 -0.90
CA GLU A 42 5.29 -8.74 -0.38
C GLU A 42 4.76 -7.79 -1.45
N LEU A 43 5.30 -7.83 -2.68
CA LEU A 43 4.76 -7.02 -3.78
C LEU A 43 3.32 -7.39 -4.13
N LYS A 44 2.95 -8.67 -4.10
CA LYS A 44 1.55 -9.09 -4.26
C LYS A 44 0.69 -8.56 -3.12
N GLN A 45 1.12 -8.72 -1.87
CA GLN A 45 0.42 -8.18 -0.70
C GLN A 45 0.23 -6.66 -0.78
N LEU A 46 1.23 -5.93 -1.26
CA LEU A 46 1.19 -4.49 -1.48
C LEU A 46 0.20 -4.13 -2.59
N ASN A 47 0.20 -4.87 -3.69
CA ASN A 47 -0.77 -4.67 -4.77
C ASN A 47 -2.21 -4.98 -4.34
N ASP A 48 -2.42 -6.00 -3.51
CA ASP A 48 -3.73 -6.30 -2.90
C ASP A 48 -4.16 -5.19 -1.94
N LEU A 49 -3.23 -4.64 -1.17
CA LEU A 49 -3.51 -3.51 -0.28
C LEU A 49 -3.97 -2.27 -1.07
N LEU A 50 -3.44 -2.05 -2.27
CA LEU A 50 -3.88 -0.96 -3.15
C LEU A 50 -5.28 -1.16 -3.77
N ASN A 51 -5.92 -2.33 -3.61
CA ASN A 51 -7.30 -2.56 -4.05
C ASN A 51 -8.34 -1.98 -3.10
N PHE A 52 -7.96 -1.61 -1.87
CA PHE A 52 -8.88 -0.99 -0.92
C PHE A 52 -9.02 0.51 -1.21
N ASP A 53 -10.22 1.05 -1.00
CA ASP A 53 -10.52 2.47 -1.15
C ASP A 53 -9.74 3.34 -0.16
N ASP A 54 -9.50 4.60 -0.55
CA ASP A 54 -8.69 5.54 0.21
C ASP A 54 -9.23 5.79 1.63
N ASP A 55 -10.55 5.99 1.77
CA ASP A 55 -11.19 6.25 3.06
C ASP A 55 -11.06 5.05 4.02
N SER A 56 -11.26 3.84 3.50
CA SER A 56 -11.17 2.60 4.27
C SER A 56 -9.74 2.34 4.75
N LEU A 57 -8.75 2.52 3.87
CA LEU A 57 -7.33 2.37 4.23
C LEU A 57 -6.89 3.41 5.25
N PHE A 58 -7.26 4.67 5.05
CA PHE A 58 -6.85 5.75 5.94
C PHE A 58 -7.47 5.60 7.33
N LYS A 59 -8.77 5.27 7.42
CA LYS A 59 -9.42 4.96 8.69
C LYS A 59 -8.77 3.76 9.39
N TRP A 60 -8.45 2.69 8.64
CA TRP A 60 -7.77 1.52 9.19
C TRP A 60 -6.36 1.83 9.72
N TYR A 61 -5.61 2.68 9.01
CA TYR A 61 -4.31 3.18 9.41
C TYR A 61 -4.40 4.00 10.70
N LEU A 62 -5.43 4.84 10.84
CA LEU A 62 -5.72 5.63 12.05
C LEU A 62 -6.35 4.85 13.21
N ASN A 63 -6.40 3.51 13.14
CA ASN A 63 -7.08 2.65 14.13
C ASN A 63 -8.57 2.98 14.34
N LYS A 64 -9.24 3.59 13.36
CA LYS A 64 -10.68 3.83 13.41
C LYS A 64 -11.45 2.56 13.04
N LYS A 65 -12.70 2.47 13.49
CA LYS A 65 -13.60 1.37 13.14
C LYS A 65 -13.85 1.40 11.64
N VAL A 66 -13.54 0.30 10.98
CA VAL A 66 -13.80 0.06 9.55
C VAL A 66 -14.49 -1.28 9.39
N GLU A 67 -15.39 -1.39 8.41
CA GLU A 67 -16.03 -2.66 8.06
C GLU A 67 -15.12 -3.55 7.20
N VAL A 68 -14.11 -2.94 6.55
CA VAL A 68 -13.16 -3.67 5.71
C VAL A 68 -12.17 -4.47 6.55
N LYS A 69 -11.92 -5.72 6.13
CA LYS A 69 -10.90 -6.59 6.73
C LYS A 69 -9.61 -6.49 5.92
N ILE A 70 -8.74 -5.56 6.31
CA ILE A 70 -7.40 -5.49 5.75
C ILE A 70 -6.61 -6.73 6.22
N PRO A 71 -5.97 -7.49 5.30
CA PRO A 71 -5.26 -8.71 5.67
C PRO A 71 -4.08 -8.42 6.59
N ASN A 72 -3.92 -9.22 7.65
CA ASN A 72 -2.84 -9.09 8.63
C ASN A 72 -1.54 -9.75 8.15
N ASN A 73 -0.89 -9.14 7.18
CA ASN A 73 0.37 -9.60 6.58
C ASN A 73 1.55 -8.65 6.89
N LYS A 74 2.76 -9.01 6.45
CA LYS A 74 3.98 -8.20 6.68
C LYS A 74 3.81 -6.76 6.19
N VAL A 75 3.26 -6.58 4.98
CA VAL A 75 3.06 -5.26 4.38
C VAL A 75 2.08 -4.39 5.19
N SER A 76 0.93 -4.94 5.58
CA SER A 76 -0.06 -4.22 6.39
C SER A 76 0.52 -3.80 7.75
N LYS A 77 1.25 -4.69 8.43
CA LYS A 77 1.90 -4.38 9.71
C LYS A 77 2.95 -3.26 9.56
N LEU A 78 3.72 -3.28 8.48
CA LEU A 78 4.69 -2.24 8.17
C LEU A 78 4.00 -0.90 7.88
N LEU A 79 2.96 -0.88 7.05
CA LEU A 79 2.20 0.33 6.74
C LEU A 79 1.59 0.93 8.01
N LYS A 80 1.05 0.10 8.90
CA LYS A 80 0.44 0.52 10.16
C LYS A 80 1.43 1.18 11.13
N ASN A 81 2.70 0.79 11.05
CA ASN A 81 3.79 1.36 11.85
C ASN A 81 4.57 2.44 11.10
N PHE A 82 4.26 2.68 9.82
CA PHE A 82 4.93 3.66 9.00
C PHE A 82 4.51 5.07 9.44
N LYS A 83 5.48 5.97 9.58
CA LYS A 83 5.25 7.38 9.88
C LYS A 83 5.93 8.19 8.80
N ILE A 84 5.20 9.18 8.27
CA ILE A 84 5.71 10.17 7.32
C ILE A 84 6.49 11.23 8.08
#